data_AF-A0A3D9LJT0-F1
#
_entry.id   AF-A0A3D9LJT0-F1
#
_cell.length_a   1.000
_cell.length_b   1.000
_cell.length_c   1.000
_cell.angle_alpha   90.00
_cell.angle_beta   90.00
_cell.angle_gamma   90.00
#
_symmetry.space_group_name_H-M   'P 1'
#
loop_
_entity.id
_entity.type
_entity.pdbx_description
1 polymer ?
#
loop_
_entity_poly.entity_id
_entity_poly.type
_entity_poly.pdbx_seq_one_letter_code
_entity_poly.pdbx_strand_id
1 'polypeptide(L)'
;MKYILSIFITLFFLSCESNKYESESEYQNCINTKTFERGIFYPLNTTESEIEKSVSVFDSIKKFEIYLENGKLLSGINKKDYLSLISRIDETEFLKKEFIEFNSNNYFIENNLMTSLFFEELFYDCVMSSFKNQIHYDFILRTKDNVQLNSYPNREILTELVDKVDFQSETQRLIITYLVYSNLHWKYEME
;
A
#
# COMPACT_ATOMS: atom_id res chain seq x y z
N MET A 1 -45.21 4.86 3.44
CA MET A 1 -44.38 5.19 2.27
C MET A 1 -43.01 5.78 2.63
N LYS A 2 -42.90 6.88 3.40
CA LYS A 2 -41.59 7.47 3.79
C LYS A 2 -40.64 6.48 4.51
N TYR A 3 -41.16 5.68 5.44
CA TYR A 3 -40.36 4.68 6.17
C TYR A 3 -39.90 3.51 5.30
N ILE A 4 -40.73 3.06 4.35
CA ILE A 4 -40.36 2.00 3.40
C ILE A 4 -39.26 2.51 2.46
N LEU A 5 -39.40 3.74 1.95
CA LEU A 5 -38.37 4.39 1.15
C LEU A 5 -37.05 4.52 1.92
N SER A 6 -37.11 4.90 3.20
CA SER A 6 -35.93 4.99 4.07
C SER A 6 -35.24 3.64 4.28
N ILE A 7 -36.00 2.55 4.44
CA ILE A 7 -35.46 1.18 4.61
C ILE A 7 -34.82 0.68 3.31
N PHE A 8 -35.44 0.92 2.16
CA PHE A 8 -34.85 0.57 0.87
C PHE A 8 -33.56 1.34 0.62
N ILE A 9 -33.52 2.63 0.99
CA ILE A 9 -32.31 3.45 0.85
C ILE A 9 -31.18 2.92 1.75
N THR A 10 -31.43 2.63 3.04
CA THR A 10 -30.39 2.08 3.92
C THR A 10 -29.91 0.69 3.50
N LEU A 11 -30.81 -0.18 3.02
CA LEU A 11 -30.42 -1.51 2.52
C LEU A 11 -29.58 -1.44 1.24
N PHE A 12 -29.86 -0.48 0.35
CA PHE A 12 -29.07 -0.26 -0.86
C PHE A 12 -27.67 0.29 -0.56
N PHE A 13 -27.54 1.16 0.46
CA PHE A 13 -26.24 1.65 0.89
C PHE A 13 -25.39 0.56 1.56
N LEU A 14 -26.00 -0.30 2.37
CA LEU A 14 -25.30 -1.41 3.03
C LEU A 14 -24.76 -2.46 2.04
N SER A 15 -25.49 -2.76 0.95
CA SER A 15 -25.02 -3.71 -0.06
C SER A 15 -23.94 -3.14 -0.98
N CYS A 16 -23.93 -1.82 -1.21
CA CYS A 16 -22.85 -1.16 -1.93
C CYS A 16 -21.54 -1.12 -1.12
N GLU A 17 -21.61 -0.87 0.18
CA GLU A 17 -20.42 -0.90 1.05
C GLU A 17 -19.85 -2.32 1.21
N SER A 18 -20.69 -3.35 1.34
CA SER A 18 -20.22 -4.73 1.51
C SER A 18 -19.38 -5.21 0.31
N ASN A 19 -19.82 -4.88 -0.91
CA ASN A 19 -19.12 -5.27 -2.14
C ASN A 19 -17.76 -4.59 -2.29
N LYS A 20 -17.61 -3.37 -1.75
CA LYS A 20 -16.36 -2.61 -1.81
C LYS A 20 -15.24 -3.34 -1.05
N TYR A 21 -15.52 -3.70 0.20
CA TYR A 21 -14.55 -4.35 1.09
C TYR A 21 -14.26 -5.81 0.71
N GLU A 22 -15.26 -6.53 0.18
CA GLU A 22 -15.07 -7.90 -0.32
C GLU A 22 -14.05 -7.93 -1.47
N SER A 23 -14.19 -7.03 -2.45
CA SER A 23 -13.26 -6.95 -3.59
C SER A 23 -11.85 -6.52 -3.17
N GLU A 24 -11.73 -5.61 -2.20
CA GLU A 24 -10.42 -5.24 -1.62
C GLU A 24 -9.78 -6.43 -0.88
N SER A 25 -10.57 -7.26 -0.19
CA SER A 25 -10.08 -8.48 0.45
C SER A 25 -9.64 -9.54 -0.56
N GLU A 26 -10.40 -9.75 -1.65
CA GLU A 26 -10.03 -10.65 -2.76
C GLU A 26 -8.68 -10.21 -3.38
N TYR A 27 -8.49 -8.91 -3.57
CA TYR A 27 -7.24 -8.33 -4.08
C TYR A 27 -6.06 -8.55 -3.15
N GLN A 28 -6.20 -8.23 -1.86
CA GLN A 28 -5.15 -8.46 -0.86
C GLN A 28 -4.77 -9.95 -0.76
N ASN A 29 -5.77 -10.84 -0.80
CA ASN A 29 -5.54 -12.28 -0.75
C ASN A 29 -4.76 -12.77 -1.97
N CYS A 30 -5.09 -12.30 -3.18
CA CYS A 30 -4.33 -12.63 -4.39
C CYS A 30 -2.86 -12.23 -4.27
N ILE A 31 -2.58 -11.01 -3.79
CA ILE A 31 -1.20 -10.51 -3.63
C ILE A 31 -0.42 -11.37 -2.66
N ASN A 32 -1.03 -11.67 -1.51
CA ASN A 32 -0.44 -12.57 -0.53
C ASN A 32 -0.11 -13.91 -1.18
N THR A 33 -1.10 -14.61 -1.74
CA THR A 33 -0.91 -15.93 -2.36
C THR A 33 0.25 -15.92 -3.35
N LYS A 34 0.30 -14.97 -4.27
CA LYS A 34 1.39 -14.90 -5.27
C LYS A 34 2.76 -14.62 -4.64
N THR A 35 2.84 -13.67 -3.71
CA THR A 35 4.09 -13.37 -2.98
C THR A 35 4.60 -14.60 -2.22
N PHE A 36 3.72 -15.40 -1.60
CA PHE A 36 4.12 -16.64 -0.92
C PHE A 36 4.49 -17.76 -1.91
N GLU A 37 3.76 -17.90 -3.02
CA GLU A 37 4.01 -18.93 -4.04
C GLU A 37 5.36 -18.76 -4.77
N ARG A 38 5.79 -17.52 -5.03
CA ARG A 38 7.11 -17.26 -5.64
C ARG A 38 8.29 -17.55 -4.71
N GLY A 39 8.02 -17.80 -3.42
CA GLY A 39 9.01 -17.97 -2.38
C GLY A 39 9.45 -16.64 -1.78
N ILE A 40 9.54 -16.62 -0.44
CA ILE A 40 9.96 -15.43 0.31
C ILE A 40 11.47 -15.48 0.53
N PHE A 41 12.13 -14.37 0.23
CA PHE A 41 13.53 -14.15 0.52
C PHE A 41 13.69 -13.64 1.95
N TYR A 42 14.31 -14.48 2.79
CA TYR A 42 14.75 -14.12 4.13
C TYR A 42 16.27 -14.31 4.27
N PRO A 43 16.93 -13.57 5.19
CA PRO A 43 18.27 -13.91 5.62
C PRO A 43 18.38 -15.39 6.05
N LEU A 44 19.53 -16.02 5.78
CA LEU A 44 19.78 -17.44 6.07
C LEU A 44 19.51 -17.86 7.52
N ASN A 45 19.53 -16.92 8.46
CA ASN A 45 19.34 -17.16 9.89
C ASN A 45 17.91 -16.87 10.38
N THR A 46 16.98 -16.51 9.50
CA THR A 46 15.59 -16.25 9.87
C THR A 46 14.91 -17.55 10.28
N THR A 47 14.34 -17.55 11.47
CA THR A 47 13.65 -18.72 12.04
C THR A 47 12.30 -18.95 11.37
N GLU A 48 11.84 -20.20 11.34
CA GLU A 48 10.50 -20.56 10.86
C GLU A 48 9.40 -19.75 11.57
N SER A 49 9.59 -19.44 12.86
CA SER A 49 8.68 -18.56 13.60
C SER A 49 8.65 -17.12 13.10
N GLU A 50 9.78 -16.58 12.62
CA GLU A 50 9.83 -15.23 12.00
C GLU A 50 9.18 -15.23 10.61
N ILE A 51 9.28 -16.35 9.88
CA ILE A 51 8.56 -16.58 8.62
C ILE A 51 7.06 -16.74 8.89
N GLU A 52 6.64 -17.52 9.88
CA GLU A 52 5.24 -17.65 10.29
C GLU A 52 4.66 -16.34 10.84
N LYS A 53 5.49 -15.50 11.46
CA LYS A 53 5.15 -14.13 11.88
C LYS A 53 5.08 -13.15 10.71
N SER A 54 5.43 -13.57 9.48
CA SER A 54 5.18 -12.76 8.29
C SER A 54 3.71 -12.81 7.93
N VAL A 55 3.00 -12.02 8.71
CA VAL A 55 1.65 -11.57 8.46
C VAL A 55 1.63 -10.91 7.08
N SER A 56 0.53 -11.13 6.35
CA SER A 56 0.07 -10.43 5.13
C SER A 56 0.97 -9.29 4.62
N VAL A 57 1.23 -9.25 3.31
CA VAL A 57 1.90 -8.15 2.61
C VAL A 57 1.39 -6.77 3.08
N PHE A 58 0.08 -6.60 3.18
CA PHE A 58 -0.52 -5.34 3.62
C PHE A 58 -0.32 -5.06 5.11
N ASP A 59 -0.27 -6.08 5.95
CA ASP A 59 0.10 -5.92 7.37
C ASP A 59 1.56 -5.49 7.51
N SER A 60 2.43 -5.99 6.65
CA SER A 60 3.83 -5.56 6.60
C SER A 60 3.92 -4.09 6.18
N ILE A 61 3.23 -3.68 5.11
CA ILE A 61 3.17 -2.25 4.71
C ILE A 61 2.59 -1.38 5.83
N LYS A 62 1.56 -1.86 6.53
CA LYS A 62 0.95 -1.17 7.67
C LYS A 62 1.91 -1.00 8.86
N LYS A 63 2.85 -1.93 9.08
CA LYS A 63 3.91 -1.73 10.09
C LYS A 63 4.76 -0.49 9.76
N PHE A 64 5.03 -0.24 8.48
CA PHE A 64 5.75 0.98 8.07
C PHE A 64 4.92 2.24 8.30
N GLU A 65 3.63 2.23 7.94
CA GLU A 65 2.70 3.34 8.25
C GLU A 65 2.69 3.68 9.75
N ILE A 66 2.51 2.66 10.59
CA ILE A 66 2.50 2.80 12.06
C ILE A 66 3.85 3.30 12.58
N TYR A 67 4.97 2.85 11.99
CA TYR A 67 6.30 3.33 12.37
C TYR A 67 6.43 4.83 12.11
N LEU A 68 5.97 5.32 10.96
CA LEU A 68 5.95 6.74 10.64
C LEU A 68 5.02 7.54 11.57
N GLU A 69 3.84 7.01 11.91
CA GLU A 69 2.92 7.66 12.85
C GLU A 69 3.51 7.77 14.26
N ASN A 70 4.07 6.67 14.79
CA ASN A 70 4.68 6.64 16.11
C ASN A 70 5.90 7.56 16.21
N GLY A 71 6.67 7.66 15.13
CA GLY A 71 7.79 8.61 15.00
C GLY A 71 7.35 10.08 14.87
N LYS A 72 6.04 10.36 14.80
CA LYS A 72 5.45 11.67 14.49
C LYS A 72 5.92 12.25 13.16
N LEU A 73 6.30 11.37 12.23
CA LEU A 73 6.68 11.71 10.87
C LEU A 73 5.44 11.79 9.97
N LEU A 74 4.46 10.93 10.25
CA LEU A 74 3.10 11.00 9.72
C LEU A 74 2.17 11.46 10.86
N SER A 75 1.52 12.62 10.72
CA SER A 75 0.64 13.16 11.78
C SER A 75 -0.70 12.46 11.92
N GLY A 76 -1.03 11.59 10.97
CA GLY A 76 -2.24 10.78 10.93
C GLY A 76 -2.44 10.12 9.56
N ILE A 77 -3.51 9.34 9.42
CA ILE A 77 -3.81 8.55 8.21
C ILE A 77 -4.73 9.24 7.20
N ASN A 78 -4.78 10.58 7.16
CA ASN A 78 -5.61 11.31 6.19
C ASN A 78 -4.79 11.96 5.07
N LYS A 79 -5.50 12.40 4.03
CA LYS A 79 -4.91 13.05 2.85
C LYS A 79 -3.92 14.17 3.17
N LYS A 80 -4.28 15.08 4.10
CA LYS A 80 -3.44 16.23 4.45
C LYS A 80 -2.12 15.78 5.09
N ASP A 81 -2.18 14.77 5.95
CA ASP A 81 -1.00 14.24 6.63
C ASP A 81 -0.03 13.58 5.63
N TYR A 82 -0.56 12.81 4.67
CA TYR A 82 0.25 12.24 3.58
C TYR A 82 0.86 13.30 2.68
N LEU A 83 0.10 14.32 2.27
CA LEU A 83 0.64 15.43 1.50
C LEU A 83 1.76 16.16 2.26
N SER A 84 1.61 16.32 3.58
CA SER A 84 2.65 16.90 4.42
C SER A 84 3.92 16.04 4.44
N LEU A 85 3.79 14.71 4.59
CA LEU A 85 4.90 13.77 4.52
C LEU A 85 5.62 13.84 3.15
N ILE A 86 4.86 13.73 2.06
CA ILE A 86 5.37 13.70 0.68
C ILE A 86 6.05 15.03 0.30
N SER A 87 5.55 16.17 0.78
CA SER A 87 6.14 17.48 0.47
C SER A 87 7.63 17.59 0.83
N ARG A 88 8.08 16.76 1.77
CA ARG A 88 9.44 16.75 2.32
C ARG A 88 10.28 15.57 1.81
N ILE A 89 9.72 14.68 0.99
CA ILE A 89 10.37 13.41 0.63
C ILE A 89 11.68 13.59 -0.15
N ASP A 90 11.83 14.71 -0.86
CA ASP A 90 13.04 15.06 -1.59
C ASP A 90 14.12 15.70 -0.70
N GLU A 91 13.78 16.15 0.53
CA GLU A 91 14.76 16.74 1.47
C GLU A 91 15.91 15.74 1.73
N THR A 92 17.15 16.23 1.68
CA THR A 92 18.35 15.41 1.92
C THR A 92 18.32 14.88 3.36
N GLU A 93 18.58 13.58 3.53
CA GLU A 93 18.52 12.83 4.80
C GLU A 93 17.12 12.66 5.43
N PHE A 94 16.05 13.24 4.86
CA PHE A 94 14.70 13.09 5.39
C PHE A 94 14.24 11.63 5.37
N LEU A 95 13.87 11.09 6.54
CA LEU A 95 13.52 9.68 6.76
C LEU A 95 14.65 8.68 6.52
N LYS A 96 15.88 9.10 6.24
CA LYS A 96 16.96 8.16 5.92
C LYS A 96 17.28 7.25 7.10
N LYS A 97 17.44 7.84 8.29
CA LYS A 97 17.70 7.08 9.51
C LYS A 97 16.55 6.12 9.79
N GLU A 98 15.32 6.62 9.67
CA GLU A 98 14.09 5.88 9.93
C GLU A 98 13.87 4.74 8.95
N PHE A 99 14.20 4.94 7.68
CA PHE A 99 14.19 3.91 6.64
C PHE A 99 15.18 2.78 6.96
N ILE A 100 16.44 3.13 7.27
CA ILE A 100 17.48 2.15 7.61
C ILE A 100 17.11 1.38 8.90
N GLU A 101 16.65 2.08 9.93
CA GLU A 101 16.24 1.49 11.21
C GLU A 101 15.04 0.55 11.03
N PHE A 102 14.05 0.96 10.23
CA PHE A 102 12.89 0.13 9.92
C PHE A 102 13.31 -1.15 9.17
N ASN A 103 14.12 -1.06 8.12
CA ASN A 103 14.56 -2.21 7.32
C ASN A 103 15.36 -3.22 8.17
N SER A 104 16.23 -2.73 9.06
CA SER A 104 17.05 -3.59 9.92
C SER A 104 16.25 -4.58 10.79
N ASN A 105 14.97 -4.31 11.01
CA ASN A 105 14.04 -5.13 11.78
C ASN A 105 12.88 -5.71 10.94
N ASN A 106 12.79 -5.38 9.64
CA ASN A 106 11.64 -5.72 8.77
C ASN A 106 12.08 -6.20 7.38
N TYR A 107 12.98 -7.18 7.35
CA TYR A 107 13.55 -7.77 6.11
C TYR A 107 12.52 -8.25 5.08
N PHE A 108 11.28 -8.55 5.50
CA PHE A 108 10.24 -8.97 4.57
C PHE A 108 9.95 -7.90 3.50
N ILE A 109 9.78 -6.65 3.91
CA ILE A 109 9.43 -5.56 2.98
C ILE A 109 10.57 -5.34 2.00
N GLU A 110 11.78 -5.18 2.52
CA GLU A 110 12.99 -4.93 1.74
C GLU A 110 13.23 -6.04 0.70
N ASN A 111 13.25 -7.30 1.14
CA ASN A 111 13.67 -8.40 0.27
C ASN A 111 12.58 -8.86 -0.71
N ASN A 112 11.31 -8.60 -0.41
CA ASN A 112 10.20 -9.21 -1.16
C ASN A 112 9.34 -8.19 -1.88
N LEU A 113 9.18 -6.98 -1.32
CA LEU A 113 8.28 -5.96 -1.87
C LEU A 113 8.98 -4.95 -2.77
N MET A 114 10.32 -4.97 -2.86
CA MET A 114 11.09 -4.14 -3.80
C MET A 114 11.51 -4.88 -5.09
N THR A 115 10.87 -6.01 -5.38
CA THR A 115 11.16 -6.83 -6.56
C THR A 115 10.26 -6.48 -7.74
N SER A 116 10.73 -6.67 -8.98
CA SER A 116 9.90 -6.50 -10.18
C SER A 116 8.67 -7.42 -10.17
N LEU A 117 8.83 -8.65 -9.65
CA LEU A 117 7.74 -9.61 -9.48
C LEU A 117 6.64 -9.08 -8.56
N PHE A 118 7.01 -8.45 -7.43
CA PHE A 118 6.00 -7.84 -6.57
C PHE A 118 5.25 -6.70 -7.25
N PHE A 119 5.95 -5.89 -8.05
CA PHE A 119 5.31 -4.83 -8.82
C PHE A 119 4.30 -5.40 -9.83
N GLU A 120 4.64 -6.51 -10.49
CA GLU A 120 3.72 -7.25 -11.37
C GLU A 120 2.51 -7.79 -10.59
N GLU A 121 2.72 -8.38 -9.42
CA GLU A 121 1.65 -8.87 -8.54
C GLU A 121 0.67 -7.75 -8.16
N LEU A 122 1.21 -6.61 -7.72
CA LEU A 122 0.44 -5.47 -7.23
C LEU A 122 -0.39 -4.82 -8.34
N PHE A 123 0.17 -4.65 -9.54
CA PHE A 123 -0.42 -3.80 -10.58
C PHE A 123 -0.98 -4.55 -11.79
N TYR A 124 -0.63 -5.82 -12.00
CA TYR A 124 -1.01 -6.59 -13.18
C TYR A 124 -1.77 -7.87 -12.83
N ASP A 125 -1.17 -8.74 -12.05
CA ASP A 125 -1.72 -10.08 -11.86
C ASP A 125 -2.99 -10.08 -11.00
N CYS A 126 -2.99 -9.30 -9.93
CA CYS A 126 -4.09 -9.29 -8.98
C CYS A 126 -5.14 -8.22 -9.26
N VAL A 127 -4.90 -7.29 -10.18
CA VAL A 127 -5.81 -6.16 -10.44
C VAL A 127 -7.23 -6.59 -10.79
N MET A 128 -7.39 -7.75 -11.44
CA MET A 128 -8.70 -8.26 -11.83
C MET A 128 -9.57 -8.68 -10.64
N SER A 129 -8.98 -9.00 -9.49
CA SER A 129 -9.72 -9.23 -8.24
C SER A 129 -10.45 -7.98 -7.74
N SER A 130 -10.02 -6.79 -8.21
CA SER A 130 -10.62 -5.50 -7.87
C SER A 130 -11.78 -5.09 -8.80
N PHE A 131 -12.09 -5.88 -9.85
CA PHE A 131 -13.03 -5.46 -10.91
C PHE A 131 -14.45 -5.16 -10.41
N LYS A 132 -14.91 -5.82 -9.34
CA LYS A 132 -16.22 -5.56 -8.73
C LYS A 132 -16.26 -4.20 -7.99
N ASN A 133 -15.11 -3.63 -7.65
CA ASN A 133 -14.94 -2.33 -7.04
C ASN A 133 -14.23 -1.38 -8.03
N GLN A 134 -15.00 -0.78 -8.94
CA GLN A 134 -14.46 0.06 -10.02
C GLN A 134 -13.58 1.21 -9.51
N ILE A 135 -13.90 1.79 -8.34
CA ILE A 135 -13.11 2.88 -7.75
C ILE A 135 -11.70 2.38 -7.42
N HIS A 136 -11.61 1.20 -6.79
CA HIS A 136 -10.33 0.59 -6.46
C HIS A 136 -9.57 0.11 -7.70
N TYR A 137 -10.27 -0.52 -8.65
CA TYR A 137 -9.70 -0.95 -9.93
C TYR A 137 -9.09 0.22 -10.71
N ASP A 138 -9.83 1.31 -10.89
CA ASP A 138 -9.37 2.52 -11.56
C ASP A 138 -8.16 3.13 -10.85
N PHE A 139 -8.16 3.11 -9.51
CA PHE A 139 -7.04 3.58 -8.71
C PHE A 139 -5.76 2.76 -8.98
N ILE A 140 -5.85 1.43 -9.00
CA ILE A 140 -4.68 0.56 -9.27
C ILE A 140 -4.13 0.83 -10.69
N LEU A 141 -5.01 0.91 -11.69
CA LEU A 141 -4.58 1.15 -13.08
C LEU A 141 -3.90 2.50 -13.26
N ARG A 142 -4.45 3.59 -12.68
CA ARG A 142 -3.83 4.91 -12.74
C ARG A 142 -2.48 4.94 -12.01
N THR A 143 -2.41 4.26 -10.87
CA THR A 143 -1.16 4.14 -10.09
C THR A 143 -0.08 3.46 -10.92
N LYS A 144 -0.39 2.31 -11.52
CA LYS A 144 0.47 1.57 -12.44
C LYS A 144 0.98 2.46 -13.56
N ASP A 145 0.09 3.14 -14.28
CA ASP A 145 0.46 3.98 -15.42
C ASP A 145 1.39 5.13 -14.99
N ASN A 146 1.09 5.82 -13.89
CA ASN A 146 1.91 6.92 -13.40
C ASN A 146 3.30 6.46 -12.92
N VAL A 147 3.39 5.35 -12.18
CA VAL A 147 4.68 4.85 -11.68
C VAL A 147 5.54 4.33 -12.83
N GLN A 148 4.95 3.61 -13.79
CA GLN A 148 5.69 3.09 -14.94
C GLN A 148 6.23 4.19 -15.87
N LEU A 149 5.45 5.24 -16.11
CA LEU A 149 5.88 6.35 -16.98
C LEU A 149 7.11 7.09 -16.44
N ASN A 150 7.34 7.04 -15.14
CA ASN A 150 8.40 7.80 -14.47
C ASN A 150 9.52 6.91 -13.90
N SER A 151 9.47 5.60 -14.13
CA SER A 151 10.40 4.58 -13.62
C SER A 151 10.44 4.39 -12.10
N TYR A 152 9.97 5.37 -11.30
CA TYR A 152 9.89 5.28 -9.84
C TYR A 152 8.83 6.27 -9.29
N PRO A 153 8.26 6.04 -8.08
CA PRO A 153 7.25 6.92 -7.49
C PRO A 153 7.86 8.19 -6.89
N ASN A 154 8.16 9.19 -7.71
CA ASN A 154 8.69 10.48 -7.26
C ASN A 154 7.63 11.35 -6.52
N ARG A 155 8.05 12.49 -5.97
CA ARG A 155 7.17 13.41 -5.22
C ARG A 155 5.94 13.86 -6.02
N GLU A 156 6.09 14.15 -7.31
CA GLU A 156 4.99 14.66 -8.16
C GLU A 156 3.91 13.58 -8.33
N ILE A 157 4.32 12.36 -8.64
CA ILE A 157 3.41 11.20 -8.77
C ILE A 157 2.74 10.90 -7.44
N LEU A 158 3.50 10.83 -6.35
CA LEU A 158 2.95 10.57 -5.02
C LEU A 158 1.89 11.62 -4.65
N THR A 159 2.15 12.89 -4.96
CA THR A 159 1.20 13.98 -4.75
C THR A 159 -0.06 13.79 -5.58
N GLU A 160 0.08 13.49 -6.88
CA GLU A 160 -1.05 13.25 -7.78
C GLU A 160 -1.91 12.06 -7.32
N LEU A 161 -1.28 10.96 -6.91
CA LEU A 161 -1.97 9.76 -6.48
C LEU A 161 -2.72 10.00 -5.16
N VAL A 162 -2.11 10.68 -4.19
CA VAL A 162 -2.77 11.06 -2.94
C VAL A 162 -4.02 11.91 -3.17
N ASP A 163 -4.06 12.70 -4.24
CA ASP A 163 -5.25 13.45 -4.61
C ASP A 163 -6.42 12.57 -5.08
N LYS A 164 -6.15 11.35 -5.52
CA LYS A 164 -7.13 10.40 -6.07
C LYS A 164 -7.50 9.25 -5.13
N VAL A 165 -6.73 9.05 -4.07
CA VAL A 165 -6.94 7.99 -3.08
C VAL A 165 -8.22 8.23 -2.28
N ASP A 166 -9.01 7.18 -2.13
CA ASP A 166 -10.03 7.13 -1.09
C ASP A 166 -9.39 6.70 0.23
N PHE A 167 -9.12 7.66 1.12
CA PHE A 167 -8.51 7.41 2.42
C PHE A 167 -9.41 6.60 3.40
N GLN A 168 -10.67 6.34 3.04
CA GLN A 168 -11.50 5.37 3.76
C GLN A 168 -11.18 3.92 3.37
N SER A 169 -10.60 3.69 2.18
CA SER A 169 -10.04 2.40 1.80
C SER A 169 -8.64 2.25 2.38
N GLU A 170 -8.51 1.36 3.36
CA GLU A 170 -7.21 1.01 3.93
C GLU A 170 -6.27 0.44 2.86
N THR A 171 -6.76 -0.38 1.93
CA THR A 171 -5.94 -0.94 0.85
C THR A 171 -5.35 0.14 -0.04
N GLN A 172 -6.15 1.11 -0.49
CA GLN A 172 -5.64 2.20 -1.32
C GLN A 172 -4.63 3.07 -0.57
N ARG A 173 -4.92 3.39 0.69
CA ARG A 173 -4.00 4.15 1.55
C ARG A 173 -2.67 3.40 1.72
N LEU A 174 -2.70 2.11 2.01
CA LEU A 174 -1.50 1.29 2.18
C LEU A 174 -0.70 1.17 0.87
N ILE A 175 -1.35 1.15 -0.30
CA ILE A 175 -0.62 1.24 -1.58
C ILE A 175 0.19 2.54 -1.65
N ILE A 176 -0.35 3.69 -1.21
CA ILE A 176 0.45 4.93 -1.11
C ILE A 176 1.59 4.80 -0.11
N THR A 177 1.34 4.21 1.06
CA THR A 177 2.40 3.94 2.04
C THR A 177 3.52 3.11 1.44
N TYR A 178 3.20 2.07 0.67
CA TYR A 178 4.18 1.27 -0.07
C TYR A 178 4.94 2.11 -1.09
N LEU A 179 4.29 2.97 -1.88
CA LEU A 179 4.98 3.81 -2.86
C LEU A 179 5.90 4.84 -2.19
N VAL A 180 5.54 5.37 -1.02
CA VAL A 180 6.43 6.19 -0.20
C VAL A 180 7.65 5.37 0.24
N TYR A 181 7.45 4.14 0.71
CA TYR A 181 8.57 3.25 1.05
C TYR A 181 9.47 2.98 -0.17
N SER A 182 8.89 2.67 -1.33
CA SER A 182 9.62 2.42 -2.58
C SER A 182 10.43 3.63 -3.03
N ASN A 183 9.91 4.85 -2.85
CA ASN A 183 10.65 6.08 -3.11
C ASN A 183 11.92 6.17 -2.23
N LEU A 184 11.78 5.92 -0.93
CA LEU A 184 12.92 5.95 0.01
C LEU A 184 13.95 4.87 -0.31
N HIS A 185 13.50 3.67 -0.67
CA HIS A 185 14.40 2.59 -1.10
C HIS A 185 15.20 2.99 -2.33
N TRP A 186 14.54 3.54 -3.35
CA TRP A 186 15.23 4.02 -4.55
C TRP A 186 16.26 5.11 -4.22
N LYS A 187 15.89 6.06 -3.37
CA LYS A 187 16.73 7.19 -2.96
C LYS A 187 17.97 6.78 -2.14
N TYR A 188 17.86 5.74 -1.32
CA TYR A 188 18.90 5.42 -0.32
C TYR A 188 19.71 4.15 -0.61
N GLU A 189 19.21 3.23 -1.44
CA GLU A 189 19.91 1.98 -1.75
C GLU A 189 20.37 1.89 -3.21
N MET A 190 19.82 2.70 -4.12
CA MET A 190 20.11 2.63 -5.56
C MET A 190 20.93 3.81 -6.12
N GLU A 191 21.07 4.90 -5.36
CA GLU A 191 21.88 6.10 -5.69
C GLU A 191 23.21 6.13 -4.91
#